data_AF-A0A2E3MTY3-F1
#
_entry.id   AF-A0A2E3MTY3-F1
#
_cell.length_a   1.000
_cell.length_b   1.000
_cell.length_c   1.000
_cell.angle_alpha   90.00
_cell.angle_beta   90.00
_cell.angle_gamma   90.00
#
_symmetry.space_group_name_H-M   'P 1'
#
loop_
_entity.id
_entity.type
_entity.pdbx_description
1 polymer ?
#
loop_
_entity_poly.entity_id
_entity_poly.type
_entity_poly.pdbx_seq_one_letter_code
_entity_poly.pdbx_strand_id
1 'polypeptide(L)'
;MVESWGFPKVWWHHRLLAGDEPTMTRSPMPLWKFFAGLFVGEGLLVTAIVLVLRYAPEFASGFITVAVFGGVAGICRAAFTLIYNPMMKGFPPRAIPPSATQRSYQTFSFGSVNMALSIHVAVDEQHLHLTPIIPWRWLGATAASVPWAAMVPGRAANVVLVDNWNMVGPKWCLEKAAGAPAGSEQS
;
A
#
# COMPACT_ATOMS: atom_id res chain seq x y z
N MET A 1 -14.25 -51.66 2.72
CA MET A 1 -13.68 -51.05 3.94
C MET A 1 -13.30 -49.63 3.58
N VAL A 2 -14.05 -48.64 4.06
CA VAL A 2 -13.86 -47.21 3.77
C VAL A 2 -13.46 -46.59 5.10
N GLU A 3 -12.19 -46.21 5.24
CA GLU A 3 -11.69 -45.50 6.41
C GLU A 3 -12.21 -44.05 6.39
N SER A 4 -13.13 -43.77 7.30
CA SER A 4 -13.59 -42.43 7.61
C SER A 4 -12.50 -41.67 8.37
N TRP A 5 -11.86 -40.71 7.71
CA TRP A 5 -10.98 -39.76 8.37
C TRP A 5 -11.81 -38.73 9.13
N GLY A 6 -11.89 -38.89 10.45
CA GLY A 6 -12.50 -37.93 11.36
C GLY A 6 -11.63 -36.69 11.48
N PHE A 7 -12.08 -35.58 10.90
CA PHE A 7 -11.50 -34.27 11.20
C PHE A 7 -11.93 -33.84 12.61
N PRO A 8 -10.99 -33.54 13.52
CA PRO A 8 -11.35 -33.05 14.83
C PRO A 8 -11.88 -31.62 14.70
N LYS A 9 -13.10 -31.42 15.21
CA LYS A 9 -13.81 -30.16 15.33
C LYS A 9 -13.14 -29.32 16.44
N VAL A 10 -11.97 -28.77 16.18
CA VAL A 10 -11.17 -28.07 17.19
C VAL A 10 -11.47 -26.56 17.17
N TRP A 11 -12.31 -26.17 18.12
CA TRP A 11 -12.18 -24.99 18.99
C TRP A 11 -11.86 -23.62 18.37
N TRP A 12 -12.90 -22.87 18.02
CA TRP A 12 -12.85 -21.45 17.63
C TRP A 12 -13.41 -20.47 18.71
N HIS A 13 -13.24 -20.73 20.01
CA HIS A 13 -13.97 -19.97 21.05
C HIS A 13 -13.19 -19.23 22.15
N HIS A 14 -11.86 -19.18 22.15
CA HIS A 14 -11.15 -18.47 23.23
C HIS A 14 -10.07 -17.49 22.74
N ARG A 15 -10.50 -16.38 22.14
CA ARG A 15 -9.71 -15.15 22.06
C ARG A 15 -10.60 -13.95 22.39
N LEU A 16 -11.08 -13.92 23.63
CA LEU A 16 -11.71 -12.76 24.25
C LEU A 16 -10.88 -12.44 25.50
N LEU A 17 -10.63 -11.14 25.74
CA LEU A 17 -9.99 -10.54 26.92
C LEU A 17 -8.49 -10.22 26.83
N ALA A 18 -8.08 -9.49 25.79
CA ALA A 18 -7.07 -8.45 25.97
C ALA A 18 -7.79 -7.10 25.82
N GLY A 19 -7.76 -6.28 26.87
CA GLY A 19 -8.41 -4.97 26.89
C GLY A 19 -7.72 -4.02 25.92
N ASP A 20 -8.29 -3.87 24.73
CA ASP A 20 -7.91 -2.83 23.79
C ASP A 20 -8.40 -1.48 24.33
N GLU A 21 -7.46 -0.61 24.71
CA GLU A 21 -7.80 0.81 24.81
C GLU A 21 -8.40 1.26 23.47
N PRO A 22 -9.50 2.02 23.46
CA PRO A 22 -10.09 2.53 22.25
C PRO A 22 -9.12 3.52 21.63
N THR A 23 -8.21 3.01 20.79
CA THR A 23 -7.46 3.83 19.86
C THR A 23 -8.51 4.65 19.12
N MET A 24 -8.49 5.97 19.34
CA MET A 24 -9.34 6.92 18.63
C MET A 24 -8.97 6.83 17.15
N THR A 25 -9.56 5.85 16.49
CA THR A 25 -9.46 5.60 15.07
C THR A 25 -10.23 6.75 14.43
N ARG A 26 -9.50 7.77 13.95
CA ARG A 26 -10.10 8.76 13.06
C ARG A 26 -10.79 7.97 11.95
N SER A 27 -12.12 8.05 11.92
CA SER A 27 -12.90 7.35 10.92
C SER A 27 -12.37 7.77 9.54
N PRO A 28 -11.97 6.82 8.67
CA PRO A 28 -11.45 7.16 7.36
C PRO A 28 -12.45 8.08 6.67
N MET A 29 -11.95 9.15 6.02
CA MET A 29 -12.83 10.08 5.33
C MET A 29 -13.67 9.29 4.32
N PRO A 30 -15.01 9.37 4.38
CA PRO A 30 -15.84 8.58 3.50
C PRO A 30 -15.56 8.98 2.05
N LEU A 31 -15.44 7.98 1.18
CA LEU A 31 -14.96 8.12 -0.21
C LEU A 31 -15.72 9.20 -1.01
N TRP A 32 -17.02 9.35 -0.76
CA TRP A 32 -17.84 10.39 -1.42
C TRP A 32 -17.40 11.82 -1.08
N LYS A 33 -16.89 12.09 0.15
CA LYS A 33 -16.37 13.41 0.52
C LYS A 33 -15.10 13.74 -0.26
N PHE A 34 -14.26 12.74 -0.49
CA PHE A 34 -13.08 12.90 -1.32
C PHE A 34 -13.47 13.26 -2.77
N PHE A 35 -14.40 12.51 -3.37
CA PHE A 35 -14.86 12.79 -4.73
C PHE A 35 -15.59 14.14 -4.85
N ALA A 36 -16.42 14.51 -3.88
CA ALA A 36 -17.06 15.82 -3.85
C ALA A 36 -16.03 16.94 -3.77
N GLY A 37 -15.01 16.80 -2.90
CA GLY A 37 -13.91 17.74 -2.78
C GLY A 37 -13.09 17.85 -4.06
N LEU A 38 -12.79 16.71 -4.71
CA LEU A 38 -12.10 16.66 -6.00
C LEU A 38 -12.89 17.40 -7.08
N PHE A 39 -14.19 17.15 -7.20
CA PHE A 39 -15.04 17.79 -8.20
C PHE A 39 -15.14 19.30 -8.01
N VAL A 40 -15.32 19.76 -6.76
CA VAL A 40 -15.32 21.19 -6.44
C VAL A 40 -13.94 21.81 -6.74
N GLY A 41 -12.86 21.13 -6.36
CA GLY A 41 -11.49 21.58 -6.63
C GLY A 41 -11.21 21.74 -8.12
N GLU A 42 -11.56 20.74 -8.94
CA GLU A 42 -11.43 20.79 -10.39
C GLU A 42 -12.28 21.91 -11.02
N GLY A 43 -13.53 22.09 -10.56
CA GLY A 43 -14.39 23.17 -11.03
C GLY A 43 -13.79 24.56 -10.77
N LEU A 44 -13.20 24.76 -9.59
CA LEU A 44 -12.50 25.99 -9.25
C LEU A 44 -11.23 26.17 -10.08
N LEU A 45 -10.47 25.08 -10.29
CA LEU A 45 -9.25 25.11 -11.09
C LEU A 45 -9.53 25.49 -12.55
N VAL A 46 -10.53 24.86 -13.17
CA VAL A 46 -10.96 25.17 -14.54
C VAL A 46 -11.40 26.64 -14.64
N THR A 47 -12.18 27.11 -13.68
CA THR A 47 -12.60 28.53 -13.62
C THR A 47 -11.40 29.46 -13.56
N ALA A 48 -10.41 29.16 -12.71
CA ALA A 48 -9.19 29.94 -12.60
C ALA A 48 -8.38 29.94 -13.91
N ILE A 49 -8.24 28.78 -14.58
CA ILE A 49 -7.57 28.67 -15.88
C ILE A 49 -8.24 29.58 -16.92
N VAL A 50 -9.58 29.55 -17.01
CA VAL A 50 -10.33 30.40 -17.95
C VAL A 50 -10.12 31.89 -17.65
N LEU A 51 -10.11 32.28 -16.38
CA LEU A 51 -9.84 33.67 -15.98
C LEU A 51 -8.42 34.11 -16.34
N VAL A 52 -7.41 33.27 -16.09
CA VAL A 52 -6.01 33.59 -16.46
C VAL A 52 -5.88 33.72 -17.97
N LEU A 53 -6.46 32.80 -18.75
CA LEU A 53 -6.45 32.88 -20.21
C LEU A 53 -7.13 34.16 -20.74
N ARG A 54 -8.19 34.62 -20.07
CA ARG A 54 -8.96 35.80 -20.49
C ARG A 54 -8.30 37.12 -20.11
N TYR A 55 -7.71 37.21 -18.92
CA TYR A 55 -7.28 38.47 -18.33
C TYR A 55 -5.77 38.65 -18.20
N ALA A 56 -4.99 37.56 -18.25
CA ALA A 56 -3.54 37.57 -18.03
C ALA A 56 -2.82 36.49 -18.86
N PRO A 57 -3.00 36.49 -20.20
CA PRO A 57 -2.53 35.40 -21.07
C PRO A 57 -1.01 35.20 -21.03
N GLU A 58 -0.23 36.22 -20.73
CA GLU A 58 1.23 36.17 -20.57
C GLU A 58 1.68 35.23 -19.44
N PHE A 59 0.84 34.99 -18.43
CA PHE A 59 1.11 34.06 -17.33
C PHE A 59 0.48 32.68 -17.51
N ALA A 60 -0.36 32.49 -18.53
CA ALA A 60 -1.18 31.28 -18.68
C ALA A 60 -0.36 29.99 -18.72
N SER A 61 0.74 29.97 -19.47
CA SER A 61 1.59 28.79 -19.59
C SER A 61 2.20 28.37 -18.24
N GLY A 62 2.78 29.32 -17.51
CA GLY A 62 3.36 29.07 -16.19
C GLY A 62 2.31 28.61 -15.18
N PHE A 63 1.15 29.27 -15.16
CA PHE A 63 0.03 28.90 -14.29
C PHE A 63 -0.48 27.48 -14.56
N ILE A 64 -0.78 27.16 -15.83
CA ILE A 64 -1.27 25.84 -16.23
C ILE A 64 -0.24 24.75 -15.87
N THR A 65 1.05 25.02 -16.11
CA THR A 65 2.12 24.09 -15.76
C THR A 65 2.11 23.77 -14.26
N VAL A 66 2.11 24.80 -13.41
CA VAL A 66 2.07 24.62 -11.95
C VAL A 66 0.79 23.91 -11.51
N ALA A 67 -0.36 24.29 -12.06
CA ALA A 67 -1.64 23.67 -11.78
C ALA A 67 -1.65 22.17 -12.08
N VAL A 68 -1.13 21.75 -13.25
CA VAL A 68 -1.06 20.34 -13.63
C VAL A 68 -0.18 19.56 -12.68
N PHE A 69 1.04 20.03 -12.38
CA PHE A 69 1.94 19.34 -11.46
C PHE A 69 1.36 19.28 -10.03
N GLY A 70 0.75 20.37 -9.56
CA GLY A 70 0.07 20.42 -8.27
C GLY A 70 -1.12 19.46 -8.19
N GLY A 71 -1.93 19.40 -9.25
CA GLY A 71 -3.06 18.47 -9.37
C GLY A 71 -2.62 17.01 -9.33
N VAL A 72 -1.63 16.64 -10.13
CA VAL A 72 -1.04 15.28 -10.13
C VAL A 72 -0.50 14.93 -8.75
N ALA A 73 0.27 15.82 -8.12
CA ALA A 73 0.78 15.61 -6.76
C ALA A 73 -0.36 15.41 -5.74
N GLY A 74 -1.42 16.20 -5.84
CA GLY A 74 -2.63 16.07 -5.01
C GLY A 74 -3.32 14.73 -5.16
N ILE A 75 -3.51 14.27 -6.41
CA ILE A 75 -4.11 12.95 -6.72
C ILE A 75 -3.23 11.83 -6.17
N CYS A 76 -1.92 11.88 -6.37
CA CYS A 76 -0.99 10.88 -5.84
C CYS A 76 -1.04 10.85 -4.30
N ARG A 77 -1.02 12.01 -3.63
CA ARG A 77 -1.15 12.09 -2.17
C ARG A 77 -2.46 11.48 -1.66
N ALA A 78 -3.56 11.73 -2.37
CA ALA A 78 -4.84 11.13 -2.05
C ALA A 78 -4.83 9.60 -2.23
N ALA A 79 -4.27 9.11 -3.33
CA ALA A 79 -4.12 7.66 -3.57
C ALA A 79 -3.30 6.99 -2.45
N PHE A 80 -2.22 7.62 -1.99
CA PHE A 80 -1.46 7.08 -0.87
C PHE A 80 -2.25 7.08 0.44
N THR A 81 -2.97 8.17 0.72
CA THR A 81 -3.72 8.32 1.97
C THR A 81 -4.93 7.39 2.04
N LEU A 82 -5.63 7.19 0.92
CA LEU A 82 -6.90 6.46 0.87
C LEU A 82 -6.74 4.98 0.54
N ILE A 83 -5.68 4.59 -0.16
CA ILE A 83 -5.51 3.22 -0.65
C ILE A 83 -4.24 2.60 -0.05
N TYR A 84 -3.07 3.17 -0.33
CA TYR A 84 -1.80 2.54 0.03
C TYR A 84 -1.55 2.46 1.55
N ASN A 85 -1.66 3.57 2.27
CA ASN A 85 -1.39 3.61 3.70
C ASN A 85 -2.35 2.74 4.52
N PRO A 86 -3.67 2.70 4.23
CA PRO A 86 -4.58 1.74 4.85
C PRO A 86 -4.15 0.27 4.65
N MET A 87 -3.70 -0.10 3.44
CA MET A 87 -3.20 -1.45 3.16
C MET A 87 -1.92 -1.77 3.96
N MET A 88 -1.05 -0.79 4.16
CA MET A 88 0.21 -0.94 4.90
C MET A 88 0.04 -0.81 6.42
N LYS A 89 -1.12 -0.40 6.93
CA LYS A 89 -1.35 -0.10 8.35
C LYS A 89 -1.05 -1.29 9.28
N GLY A 90 -1.31 -2.52 8.82
CA GLY A 90 -1.03 -3.74 9.57
C GLY A 90 0.46 -4.12 9.63
N PHE A 91 1.31 -3.45 8.85
CA PHE A 91 2.71 -3.83 8.62
C PHE A 91 3.66 -2.67 8.92
N PRO A 92 3.78 -2.25 10.19
CA PRO A 92 4.60 -1.10 10.56
C PRO A 92 6.06 -1.31 10.12
N PRO A 93 6.76 -0.24 9.71
CA PRO A 93 8.14 -0.33 9.29
C PRO A 93 9.03 -0.80 10.44
N ARG A 94 9.94 -1.73 10.13
CA ARG A 94 10.96 -2.26 11.06
C ARG A 94 12.35 -1.88 10.59
N ALA A 95 13.30 -1.89 11.53
CA ALA A 95 14.72 -1.72 11.20
C ALA A 95 15.16 -2.85 10.27
N ILE A 96 15.83 -2.47 9.17
CA ILE A 96 16.34 -3.43 8.18
C ILE A 96 17.69 -3.96 8.69
N PRO A 97 17.87 -5.27 8.87
CA PRO A 97 19.13 -5.81 9.34
C PRO A 97 20.24 -5.66 8.30
N PRO A 98 21.52 -5.59 8.71
CA PRO A 98 22.65 -5.49 7.78
C PRO A 98 22.79 -6.68 6.81
N SER A 99 22.26 -7.85 7.18
CA SER A 99 22.24 -9.06 6.35
C SER A 99 21.16 -9.05 5.27
N ALA A 100 20.25 -8.07 5.26
CA ALA A 100 19.16 -8.01 4.30
C ALA A 100 19.68 -7.78 2.87
N THR A 101 19.15 -8.54 1.92
CA THR A 101 19.42 -8.30 0.49
C THR A 101 18.59 -7.13 0.00
N GLN A 102 19.23 -6.06 -0.47
CA GLN A 102 18.55 -4.83 -0.89
C GLN A 102 18.63 -4.63 -2.41
N ARG A 103 17.53 -4.15 -3.02
CA ARG A 103 17.53 -3.61 -4.38
C ARG A 103 16.69 -2.36 -4.47
N SER A 104 17.16 -1.41 -5.26
CA SER A 104 16.48 -0.13 -5.47
C SER A 104 15.56 -0.16 -6.69
N TYR A 105 14.58 0.75 -6.71
CA TYR A 105 13.70 1.01 -7.86
C TYR A 105 13.02 -0.24 -8.41
N GLN A 106 12.48 -1.07 -7.51
CA GLN A 106 11.70 -2.23 -7.90
C GLN A 106 10.23 -1.83 -8.13
N THR A 107 9.59 -2.54 -9.05
CA THR A 107 8.16 -2.40 -9.33
C THR A 107 7.37 -3.36 -8.46
N PHE A 108 6.41 -2.82 -7.72
CA PHE A 108 5.40 -3.59 -7.01
C PHE A 108 4.01 -3.16 -7.46
N SER A 109 3.05 -4.07 -7.46
CA SER A 109 1.63 -3.74 -7.60
C SER A 109 0.86 -4.28 -6.40
N PHE A 110 -0.04 -3.46 -5.88
CA PHE A 110 -0.85 -3.71 -4.68
C PHE A 110 -2.32 -3.60 -5.09
N GLY A 111 -2.96 -4.73 -5.36
CA GLY A 111 -4.30 -4.76 -5.96
C GLY A 111 -4.32 -4.03 -7.30
N SER A 112 -5.06 -2.91 -7.37
CA SER A 112 -5.16 -2.06 -8.56
C SER A 112 -4.10 -0.94 -8.63
N VAL A 113 -3.25 -0.79 -7.61
CA VAL A 113 -2.23 0.27 -7.56
C VAL A 113 -0.88 -0.26 -8.03
N ASN A 114 -0.34 0.29 -9.11
CA ASN A 114 1.00 -0.05 -9.60
C ASN A 114 2.02 1.02 -9.20
N MET A 115 3.05 0.61 -8.46
CA MET A 115 4.16 1.42 -7.95
C MET A 115 5.42 1.21 -8.79
N ALA A 116 5.32 1.44 -10.11
CA ALA A 116 6.38 1.21 -11.08
C ALA A 116 7.71 1.89 -10.70
N LEU A 117 8.79 1.09 -10.64
CA LEU A 117 10.18 1.51 -10.35
C LEU A 117 10.34 2.47 -9.16
N SER A 118 9.57 2.27 -8.10
CA SER A 118 9.45 3.30 -7.08
C SER A 118 9.48 2.82 -5.64
N ILE A 119 9.84 1.55 -5.45
CA ILE A 119 10.05 0.95 -4.15
C ILE A 119 11.52 0.52 -4.03
N HIS A 120 12.19 0.96 -2.98
CA HIS A 120 13.39 0.29 -2.47
C HIS A 120 12.93 -0.89 -1.63
N VAL A 121 13.46 -2.07 -1.92
CA VAL A 121 13.08 -3.30 -1.23
C VAL A 121 14.29 -3.88 -0.52
N ALA A 122 14.06 -4.36 0.69
CA ALA A 122 15.01 -5.19 1.42
C ALA A 122 14.33 -6.48 1.85
N VAL A 123 15.03 -7.60 1.74
CA VAL A 123 14.54 -8.94 2.06
C VAL A 123 15.45 -9.52 3.12
N ASP A 124 14.91 -9.82 4.31
CA ASP A 124 15.63 -10.51 5.37
C ASP A 124 15.06 -11.93 5.61
N GLU A 125 15.35 -12.53 6.75
CA GLU A 125 14.86 -13.88 7.11
C GLU A 125 13.37 -13.90 7.50
N GLN A 126 12.81 -12.79 7.96
CA GLN A 126 11.48 -12.71 8.57
C GLN A 126 10.51 -11.80 7.82
N HIS A 127 10.99 -10.78 7.10
CA HIS A 127 10.21 -9.72 6.49
C HIS A 127 10.67 -9.36 5.08
N LEU A 128 9.69 -8.88 4.32
CA LEU A 128 9.86 -8.02 3.16
C LEU A 128 9.70 -6.56 3.58
N HIS A 129 10.76 -5.79 3.49
CA HIS A 129 10.73 -4.35 3.75
C HIS A 129 10.50 -3.58 2.46
N LEU A 130 9.49 -2.72 2.46
CA LEU A 130 9.10 -1.87 1.34
C LEU A 130 9.29 -0.42 1.75
N THR A 131 10.21 0.28 1.09
CA THR A 131 10.49 1.69 1.32
C THR A 131 10.21 2.48 0.04
N PRO A 132 9.12 3.26 -0.03
CA PRO A 132 8.87 4.13 -1.16
C PRO A 132 10.03 5.12 -1.38
N ILE A 133 10.30 5.48 -2.63
CA ILE A 133 11.26 6.54 -2.96
C ILE A 133 10.87 7.88 -2.31
N ILE A 134 11.86 8.77 -2.16
CA ILE A 134 11.67 10.08 -1.49
C ILE A 134 10.47 10.88 -2.01
N PRO A 135 10.23 11.01 -3.33
CA PRO A 135 9.06 11.73 -3.84
C PRO A 135 7.72 11.16 -3.33
N TRP A 136 7.59 9.84 -3.27
CA TRP A 136 6.37 9.21 -2.76
C TRP A 136 6.22 9.36 -1.26
N ARG A 137 7.33 9.32 -0.50
CA ARG A 137 7.30 9.60 0.94
C ARG A 137 6.86 11.04 1.23
N TRP A 138 7.31 12.00 0.44
CA TRP A 138 6.86 13.39 0.56
C TRP A 138 5.36 13.54 0.25
N LEU A 139 4.86 12.77 -0.71
CA LEU A 139 3.43 12.67 -1.03
C LEU A 139 2.65 11.81 -0.02
N GLY A 140 3.28 11.26 1.01
CA GLY A 140 2.62 10.61 2.14
C GLY A 140 2.62 9.08 2.12
N ALA A 141 3.30 8.43 1.17
CA ALA A 141 3.47 6.98 1.19
C ALA A 141 4.31 6.54 2.40
N THR A 142 3.81 5.58 3.18
CA THR A 142 4.52 5.04 4.35
C THR A 142 5.38 3.83 4.00
N ALA A 143 6.54 3.68 4.65
CA ALA A 143 7.29 2.42 4.56
C ALA A 143 6.56 1.29 5.30
N ALA A 144 6.80 0.05 4.90
CA ALA A 144 6.16 -1.13 5.48
C ALA A 144 7.14 -2.29 5.64
N SER A 145 6.86 -3.19 6.57
CA SER A 145 7.62 -4.43 6.75
C SER A 145 6.65 -5.60 6.91
N VAL A 146 6.47 -6.36 5.82
CA VAL A 146 5.48 -7.44 5.73
C VAL A 146 6.15 -8.75 6.11
N PRO A 147 5.71 -9.44 7.18
CA PRO A 147 6.31 -10.71 7.57
C PRO A 147 5.99 -11.79 6.53
N TRP A 148 6.92 -12.71 6.28
CA TRP A 148 6.70 -13.81 5.32
C TRP A 148 5.48 -14.66 5.67
N ALA A 149 5.22 -14.85 6.97
CA ALA A 149 4.07 -15.60 7.47
C ALA A 149 2.70 -14.98 7.12
N ALA A 150 2.64 -13.68 6.80
CA ALA A 150 1.41 -13.02 6.35
C ALA A 150 1.19 -13.11 4.83
N MET A 151 2.13 -13.73 4.10
CA MET A 151 2.06 -13.88 2.65
C MET A 151 1.61 -15.28 2.28
N VAL A 152 0.54 -15.38 1.51
CA VAL A 152 0.08 -16.65 0.93
C VAL A 152 0.47 -16.67 -0.55
N PRO A 153 1.25 -17.67 -1.01
CA PRO A 153 1.61 -17.78 -2.42
C PRO A 153 0.38 -17.79 -3.35
N GLY A 154 0.42 -16.95 -4.38
CA GLY A 154 -0.62 -16.88 -5.42
C GLY A 154 -0.41 -17.91 -6.53
N ARG A 155 -1.19 -17.80 -7.62
CA ARG A 155 -1.09 -18.70 -8.78
C ARG A 155 0.23 -18.60 -9.55
N ALA A 156 0.98 -17.52 -9.38
CA ALA A 156 2.25 -17.29 -10.04
C ALA A 156 3.33 -16.93 -9.01
N ALA A 157 4.58 -17.32 -9.28
CA ALA A 157 5.71 -17.13 -8.34
C ALA A 157 5.99 -15.67 -7.96
N ASN A 158 5.48 -14.72 -8.74
CA ASN A 158 5.62 -13.28 -8.50
C ASN A 158 4.37 -12.65 -7.88
N VAL A 159 3.41 -13.46 -7.41
CA VAL A 159 2.15 -13.02 -6.83
C VAL A 159 1.98 -13.66 -5.46
N VAL A 160 1.69 -12.85 -4.45
CA VAL A 160 1.31 -13.31 -3.11
C VAL A 160 0.06 -12.57 -2.66
N LEU A 161 -0.79 -13.20 -1.86
CA LEU A 161 -1.90 -12.59 -1.17
C LEU A 161 -1.40 -12.13 0.22
N VAL A 162 -1.65 -10.86 0.55
CA VAL A 162 -1.36 -10.29 1.87
C VAL A 162 -2.67 -9.76 2.42
N ASP A 163 -3.13 -10.29 3.54
CA ASP A 163 -4.49 -10.09 4.03
C ASP A 163 -5.55 -10.35 2.94
N ASN A 164 -6.21 -9.30 2.46
CA ASN A 164 -7.29 -9.35 1.46
C ASN A 164 -6.89 -8.76 0.10
N TRP A 165 -5.59 -8.58 -0.18
CA TRP A 165 -5.13 -7.94 -1.41
C TRP A 165 -3.94 -8.66 -2.05
N ASN A 166 -3.92 -8.65 -3.38
CA ASN A 166 -2.84 -9.26 -4.15
C ASN A 166 -1.64 -8.32 -4.22
N MET A 167 -0.46 -8.82 -3.88
CA MET A 167 0.82 -8.19 -4.10
C MET A 167 1.52 -8.86 -5.27
N VAL A 168 1.94 -8.07 -6.26
CA VAL A 168 2.80 -8.52 -7.35
C VAL A 168 4.15 -7.84 -7.20
N GLY A 169 5.23 -8.61 -7.28
CA GLY A 169 6.58 -8.09 -7.11
C GLY A 169 7.63 -8.84 -7.92
N PRO A 170 8.91 -8.47 -7.85
CA PRO A 170 9.98 -9.21 -8.48
C PRO A 170 10.06 -10.66 -7.98
N LYS A 171 10.30 -11.62 -8.87
CA LYS A 171 10.41 -13.05 -8.48
C LYS A 171 11.43 -13.28 -7.37
N TRP A 172 12.60 -12.66 -7.48
CA TRP A 172 13.70 -12.83 -6.52
C TRP A 172 13.34 -12.47 -5.07
N CYS A 173 12.34 -11.61 -4.84
CA CYS A 173 11.91 -11.26 -3.48
C CYS A 173 10.77 -12.15 -2.97
N LEU A 174 9.87 -12.60 -3.84
CA LEU A 174 8.68 -13.38 -3.47
C LEU A 174 8.89 -14.89 -3.50
N GLU A 175 9.95 -15.39 -4.15
CA GLU A 175 10.32 -16.81 -4.11
C GLU A 175 10.53 -17.32 -2.68
N LYS A 176 11.03 -16.46 -1.77
CA LYS A 176 11.14 -16.82 -0.34
C LYS A 176 9.80 -17.08 0.32
N ALA A 177 8.74 -16.37 -0.07
CA ALA A 177 7.40 -16.60 0.45
C ALA A 177 6.85 -17.97 0.00
N ALA A 178 7.27 -18.47 -1.17
CA ALA A 178 6.88 -19.80 -1.65
C ALA A 178 7.61 -20.95 -0.93
N GLY A 179 8.80 -20.69 -0.37
CA GLY A 179 9.59 -21.67 0.39
C GLY A 179 9.47 -21.56 1.91
N ALA A 180 8.83 -20.51 2.43
CA ALA A 180 8.60 -20.37 3.86
C ALA A 180 7.67 -21.49 4.33
N PRO A 181 8.01 -22.25 5.39
CA PRO A 181 7.08 -23.22 5.96
C PRO A 181 5.81 -22.45 6.34
N ALA A 182 4.66 -22.89 5.82
CA ALA A 182 3.36 -22.33 6.20
C ALA A 182 3.33 -22.26 7.72
N GLY A 183 3.32 -21.03 8.26
CA GLY A 183 3.66 -20.78 9.65
C GLY A 183 2.98 -21.79 10.56
N SER A 184 3.78 -22.59 11.28
CA SER A 184 3.25 -23.41 12.36
C SER A 184 2.47 -22.48 13.27
N GLU A 185 1.17 -22.72 13.38
CA GLU A 185 0.29 -22.02 14.31
C GLU A 185 1.01 -21.99 15.66
N GLN A 186 1.50 -20.80 16.05
CA GLN A 186 1.93 -20.57 17.42
C GLN A 186 0.66 -20.69 18.26
N SER A 187 0.53 -21.86 18.86
CA SER A 187 -0.53 -22.31 19.76
C SER A 187 -0.32 -21.73 21.15
#